data_AF-A0A7V6YFL7-F1
#
_entry.id   AF-A0A7V6YFL7-F1
#
_cell.length_a   1.000
_cell.length_b   1.000
_cell.length_c   1.000
_cell.angle_alpha   90.00
_cell.angle_beta   90.00
_cell.angle_gamma   90.00
#
_symmetry.space_group_name_H-M   'P 1'
#
loop_
_entity.id
_entity.type
_entity.pdbx_description
1 polymer ?
#
loop_
_entity_poly.entity_id
_entity_poly.type
_entity_poly.pdbx_seq_one_letter_code
_entity_poly.pdbx_strand_id
1 'polypeptide(L)'
;MLNDFLKFDKMITPVIIKGVFWIGLIISVIVGLGMIISGLSSAWGGGVDVLAGILFLVLGPLSVRIYCELLMVMFKINDSLTEIKESLKRENQ
;
A
#
# COMPACT_ATOMS: atom_id res chain seq x y z
N MET A 1 25.05 0.88 16.43
CA MET A 1 24.30 1.06 15.17
C MET A 1 23.17 0.06 14.99
N LEU A 2 23.36 -1.25 15.20
CA LEU A 2 22.25 -2.23 15.09
C LEU A 2 21.21 -2.17 16.23
N ASN A 3 21.59 -1.68 17.42
CA ASN A 3 20.69 -1.64 18.59
C ASN A 3 19.53 -0.65 18.50
N ASP A 4 19.59 0.35 17.61
CA ASP A 4 18.47 1.29 17.41
C ASP A 4 17.41 0.74 16.45
N PHE A 5 17.75 -0.23 15.59
CA PHE A 5 16.77 -0.89 14.72
C PHE A 5 15.87 -1.87 15.49
N LEU A 6 16.32 -2.37 16.64
CA LEU A 6 15.56 -3.25 17.53
C LEU A 6 14.74 -2.48 18.57
N LYS A 7 15.01 -1.19 18.75
CA LYS A 7 14.14 -0.31 19.53
C LYS A 7 12.98 0.11 18.65
N PHE A 8 11.82 -0.51 18.86
CA PHE A 8 10.52 -0.12 18.30
C PHE A 8 10.04 1.29 18.74
N ASP A 9 10.94 2.18 19.17
CA ASP A 9 10.62 3.55 19.60
C ASP A 9 10.12 4.42 18.46
N LYS A 10 10.52 4.12 17.21
CA LYS A 10 10.00 4.78 16.02
C LYS A 10 9.11 3.82 15.24
N MET A 11 7.93 4.28 14.86
CA MET A 11 7.06 3.52 13.97
C MET A 11 7.70 3.41 12.58
N ILE A 12 8.31 2.26 12.30
CA ILE A 12 8.92 1.91 11.00
C ILE A 12 7.83 1.50 9.98
N THR A 13 6.66 1.08 10.47
CA THR A 13 5.52 0.61 9.68
C THR A 13 5.08 1.55 8.55
N PRO A 14 4.97 2.88 8.74
CA PRO A 14 4.62 3.82 7.66
C PRO A 14 5.65 3.82 6.52
N VAL A 15 6.92 3.59 6.82
CA VAL A 15 8.00 3.51 5.81
C VAL A 15 7.91 2.19 5.04
N ILE A 16 7.65 1.08 5.74
CA ILE A 16 7.47 -0.23 5.12
C ILE A 16 6.27 -0.21 4.16
N ILE A 17 5.15 0.40 4.55
CA ILE A 17 3.95 0.51 3.70
C ILE A 17 4.25 1.19 2.36
N LYS A 18 5.12 2.21 2.33
CA LYS A 18 5.53 2.86 1.07
C LYS A 18 6.28 1.90 0.14
N GLY A 19 7.13 1.03 0.70
CA GLY A 19 7.80 -0.03 -0.05
C GLY A 19 6.81 -1.06 -0.60
N VAL A 20 5.87 -1.51 0.24
CA VAL A 20 4.80 -2.44 -0.14
C VAL A 20 3.91 -1.85 -1.23
N PHE A 21 3.60 -0.55 -1.19
CA PHE A 21 2.82 0.15 -2.23
C PHE A 21 3.47 0.00 -3.61
N TRP A 22 4.77 0.29 -3.73
CA TRP A 22 5.50 0.18 -5.00
C TRP A 22 5.50 -1.26 -5.53
N ILE A 23 5.72 -2.24 -4.65
CA ILE A 23 5.69 -3.66 -5.00
C ILE A 23 4.28 -4.05 -5.46
N GLY A 24 3.25 -3.68 -4.71
CA GLY A 24 1.84 -3.94 -5.03
C GLY A 24 1.42 -3.30 -6.36
N LEU A 25 1.90 -2.10 -6.66
CA LEU A 25 1.65 -1.42 -7.93
C LEU A 25 2.29 -2.18 -9.10
N ILE A 26 3.54 -2.62 -8.97
CA ILE A 26 4.23 -3.42 -9.99
C ILE A 26 3.49 -4.75 -10.22
N ILE A 27 3.12 -5.45 -9.14
CA ILE A 27 2.35 -6.70 -9.22
C ILE A 27 1.01 -6.46 -9.92
N SER A 28 0.30 -5.39 -9.55
CA SER A 28 -1.00 -5.07 -10.16
C SER A 28 -0.89 -4.84 -11.67
N VAL A 29 0.17 -4.19 -12.13
CA VAL A 29 0.43 -3.99 -13.57
C VAL A 29 0.79 -5.30 -14.25
N ILE A 30 1.65 -6.13 -13.65
CA ILE A 30 2.03 -7.44 -14.21
C ILE A 30 0.81 -8.36 -14.33
N VAL A 31 -0.03 -8.43 -13.29
CA VAL A 31 -1.25 -9.24 -13.29
C VAL A 31 -2.23 -8.72 -14.34
N GLY A 32 -2.49 -7.41 -14.39
CA GLY A 32 -3.38 -6.81 -15.39
C GLY A 32 -2.92 -7.09 -16.83
N LEU A 33 -1.62 -6.95 -17.11
CA LEU A 33 -1.03 -7.28 -18.41
C LEU A 33 -1.12 -8.79 -18.71
N GLY A 34 -0.87 -9.65 -17.73
CA GLY A 34 -1.01 -11.10 -17.86
C GLY A 34 -2.44 -11.51 -18.22
N MET A 35 -3.45 -10.89 -17.60
CA MET A 35 -4.86 -11.13 -17.93
C MET A 35 -5.20 -10.70 -19.36
N ILE A 36 -4.67 -9.56 -19.81
CA ILE A 36 -4.86 -9.10 -21.20
C ILE A 36 -4.23 -10.06 -22.20
N ILE A 37 -2.98 -10.48 -21.97
CA ILE A 37 -2.26 -11.41 -22.86
C ILE A 37 -2.99 -12.77 -22.91
N SER A 38 -3.41 -13.28 -21.75
CA SER A 38 -4.18 -14.53 -21.66
C SER A 38 -5.49 -14.42 -22.41
N GLY A 39 -6.24 -13.32 -22.23
CA GLY A 39 -7.49 -13.07 -22.93
C GLY A 39 -7.33 -12.95 -24.45
N LEU A 40 -6.25 -12.32 -24.92
CA LEU A 40 -5.93 -12.23 -26.35
C LEU A 40 -5.53 -13.58 -26.96
N SER A 41 -4.91 -14.46 -26.18
CA SER A 41 -4.50 -15.80 -26.63
C SER A 41 -5.64 -16.82 -26.67
N SER A 42 -6.79 -16.52 -26.05
CA SER A 42 -7.95 -17.40 -26.01
C SER A 42 -8.70 -17.41 -27.34
N ALA A 43 -8.70 -18.55 -28.02
CA ALA A 43 -9.31 -18.72 -29.34
C ALA A 43 -10.85 -18.56 -29.36
N TRP A 44 -11.53 -18.75 -28.22
CA TRP A 44 -12.99 -18.69 -28.10
C TRP A 44 -13.36 -17.86 -26.85
N GLY A 45 -13.77 -16.60 -27.04
CA GLY A 45 -14.44 -15.82 -25.98
C GLY A 45 -13.58 -14.97 -25.03
N GLY A 46 -12.30 -14.71 -25.32
CA GLY A 46 -11.39 -13.98 -24.43
C GLY A 46 -11.64 -12.47 -24.24
N GLY A 47 -12.66 -11.89 -24.89
CA GLY A 47 -12.96 -10.46 -24.80
C GLY A 47 -13.29 -9.99 -23.37
N VAL A 48 -13.91 -10.85 -22.56
CA VAL A 48 -14.23 -10.54 -21.15
C VAL A 48 -12.95 -10.46 -20.31
N ASP A 49 -11.99 -11.35 -20.54
CA ASP A 49 -10.72 -11.36 -19.80
C ASP A 49 -9.84 -10.15 -20.14
N VAL A 50 -9.86 -9.72 -21.41
CA VAL A 50 -9.18 -8.49 -21.83
C VAL A 50 -9.81 -7.27 -21.17
N LEU A 51 -11.14 -7.18 -21.15
CA LEU A 51 -11.86 -6.07 -20.53
C LEU A 51 -11.62 -6.04 -19.01
N ALA A 52 -11.63 -7.21 -18.37
CA ALA A 52 -11.32 -7.36 -16.95
C ALA A 52 -9.86 -6.98 -16.65
N GLY A 53 -8.92 -7.37 -17.50
CA GLY A 53 -7.50 -7.01 -17.36
C GLY A 53 -7.26 -5.51 -17.49
N ILE A 54 -7.92 -4.83 -18.44
CA ILE A 54 -7.86 -3.37 -18.57
C ILE A 54 -8.45 -2.69 -17.34
N LEU A 55 -9.63 -3.16 -16.89
CA LEU A 55 -10.28 -2.62 -15.70
C LEU A 55 -9.40 -2.81 -14.45
N PHE A 56 -8.76 -3.97 -14.32
CA PHE A 56 -7.85 -4.28 -13.22
C PHE A 56 -6.57 -3.44 -13.27
N LEU A 57 -6.07 -3.08 -14.46
CA LEU A 57 -4.90 -2.21 -14.61
C LEU A 57 -5.18 -0.79 -14.06
N VAL A 58 -6.43 -0.34 -14.10
CA VAL A 58 -6.84 0.95 -13.54
C VAL A 58 -7.26 0.82 -12.07
N LEU A 59 -8.15 -0.13 -11.76
CA LEU A 59 -8.69 -0.32 -10.42
C LEU A 59 -7.70 -0.92 -9.42
N GLY A 60 -6.77 -1.76 -9.88
CA GLY A 60 -5.77 -2.41 -9.04
C GLY A 60 -4.83 -1.41 -8.35
N PRO A 61 -4.10 -0.55 -9.09
CA PRO A 61 -3.25 0.48 -8.48
C PRO A 61 -4.04 1.49 -7.65
N LEU A 62 -5.27 1.84 -8.07
CA LEU A 62 -6.16 2.73 -7.32
C LEU A 62 -6.53 2.11 -5.97
N SER A 63 -6.91 0.84 -5.96
CA SER A 63 -7.28 0.11 -4.75
C SER A 63 -6.07 0.00 -3.81
N VAL A 64 -4.91 -0.41 -4.31
CA VAL A 64 -3.66 -0.50 -3.54
C VAL A 64 -3.33 0.86 -2.90
N ARG A 65 -3.50 1.97 -3.64
CA ARG A 65 -3.29 3.32 -3.12
C ARG A 65 -4.23 3.65 -1.97
N ILE A 66 -5.53 3.44 -2.12
CA ILE A 66 -6.55 3.73 -1.09
C ILE A 66 -6.27 2.94 0.18
N TYR A 67 -6.00 1.63 0.06
CA TYR A 67 -5.67 0.79 1.22
C TYR A 67 -4.38 1.24 1.91
N CYS A 68 -3.32 1.55 1.14
CA CYS A 68 -2.06 2.02 1.71
C CYS A 68 -2.19 3.39 2.39
N GLU A 69 -2.94 4.33 1.80
CA GLU A 69 -3.24 5.63 2.41
C GLU A 69 -4.01 5.46 3.72
N LEU A 70 -5.04 4.62 3.75
CA LEU A 70 -5.82 4.36 4.98
C LEU A 70 -4.96 3.77 6.10
N LEU A 71 -4.11 2.79 5.78
CA LEU A 71 -3.18 2.21 6.74
C LEU A 71 -2.18 3.26 7.28
N MET A 72 -1.58 4.06 6.40
CA MET A 72 -0.67 5.13 6.82
C MET A 72 -1.36 6.18 7.69
N VAL A 73 -2.60 6.55 7.37
CA VAL A 73 -3.39 7.51 8.16
C VAL A 73 -3.63 6.99 9.58
N MET A 74 -4.02 5.72 9.73
CA MET A 74 -4.21 5.11 11.06
C MET A 74 -2.94 5.18 11.91
N PHE A 75 -1.78 4.87 11.32
CA PHE A 75 -0.51 4.98 12.03
C PHE A 75 -0.13 6.42 12.36
N LYS A 76 -0.39 7.36 11.45
CA LYS A 76 -0.17 8.80 11.71
C LYS A 76 -1.01 9.31 12.87
N ILE A 77 -2.26 8.86 13.00
CA ILE A 77 -3.13 9.24 14.13
C ILE A 77 -2.50 8.78 15.44
N ASN A 78 -1.94 7.57 15.49
CA ASN A 78 -1.26 7.05 16.68
C ASN A 78 -0.01 7.87 17.04
N ASP A 79 0.80 8.25 16.05
CA ASP A 79 1.95 9.13 16.24
C ASP A 79 1.51 10.49 16.83
N SER A 80 0.49 11.11 16.23
CA SER A 80 -0.04 12.40 16.71
C SER A 80 -0.59 12.33 18.14
N LEU A 81 -1.27 11.24 18.51
CA LEU A 81 -1.72 11.02 19.89
C LEU A 81 -0.55 10.90 20.87
N THR A 82 0.51 10.21 20.46
CA THR A 82 1.73 10.03 21.27
C THR A 82 2.41 11.38 21.48
N GLU A 83 2.50 12.21 20.44
CA GLU A 83 3.06 13.56 20.49
C GLU A 83 2.27 14.47 21.45
N ILE A 84 0.93 14.46 21.38
CA ILE A 84 0.06 15.22 22.30
C ILE A 84 0.27 14.78 23.75
N LYS A 85 0.39 13.46 24.01
CA LYS A 85 0.66 12.94 25.35
C LYS A 85 2.01 13.44 25.89
N GLU A 86 3.04 13.48 25.05
CA GLU A 86 4.36 13.98 25.44
C GLU A 86 4.34 15.50 25.68
N SER A 87 3.63 16.28 24.85
CA SER A 87 3.55 17.74 25.04
C SER A 87 2.84 18.10 26.35
N LEU A 88 1.73 17.43 26.68
CA LEU A 88 1.02 17.58 27.96
C LEU A 88 1.89 17.21 29.17
N LYS A 89 2.72 16.17 29.04
CA LYS A 89 3.63 15.76 30.13
C LYS A 89 4.72 16.81 30.39
N ARG A 90 5.25 17.45 29.34
CA ARG A 90 6.26 18.51 29.48
C ARG A 90 5.68 19.79 30.08
N GLU A 91 4.42 20.10 29.83
CA GLU A 91 3.75 21.31 30.34
C GLU A 91 3.38 21.18 31.84
N ASN A 92 3.16 19.96 32.32
CA ASN A 92 2.86 19.66 33.73
C ASN A 92 4.12 19.35 34.58
N GLN A 93 5.32 19.49 34.03
CA GLN A 93 6.61 19.39 34.75
C GLN A 93 7.26 20.76 34.89
#